data_AF-A0A395YMF4-F1
#
_entry.id   AF-A0A395YMF4-F1
#
_cell.length_a   1.000
_cell.length_b   1.000
_cell.length_c   1.000
_cell.angle_alpha   90.00
_cell.angle_beta   90.00
_cell.angle_gamma   90.00
#
_symmetry.space_group_name_H-M   'P 1'
#
loop_
_entity.id
_entity.type
_entity.pdbx_description
1 polymer ?
#
loop_
_entity_poly.entity_id
_entity_poly.type
_entity_poly.pdbx_seq_one_letter_code
_entity_poly.pdbx_strand_id
1 'polypeptide(L)'
;MVIYQKKNDALYAWDGKEKIKLDSDVAYYKVAKEGGAVIWEIQDGEEYKLYYQKPGKKGEKKKLESGVSEILDTNDDFSRIIILKNDAVYLIEKQGEKVKLAGDILDVKGMNADDLTFYYTAEADQIMTAADYVADDVGQDTYDSYRYDSLRKDLREREIQDGTKELYYFNGKEKQLISNRVKQINFSGQGVMIYGQPEEEDIPKLRLSEIYTAGDVESYVREAQDDLELYLIAGGESKALNADSLQRFKNDKDNKLIYALEGLNDEEERDLVTINYGKGKFGEIKTIDEDVENLEDLFNGSIYYYKDLTAMGIREIYTAMGKW
;
A
#
# COMPACT_ATOMS: atom_id res chain seq x y z
N MET A 1 -19.36 16.44 25.71
CA MET A 1 -20.41 15.89 24.81
C MET A 1 -19.99 14.47 24.46
N VAL A 2 -20.91 13.51 24.50
CA VAL A 2 -20.65 12.11 24.16
C VAL A 2 -21.29 11.81 22.81
N ILE A 3 -20.54 11.19 21.91
CA ILE A 3 -21.02 10.72 20.61
C ILE A 3 -21.12 9.20 20.67
N TYR A 4 -22.23 8.65 20.22
CA TYR A 4 -22.42 7.20 20.19
C TYR A 4 -23.38 6.79 19.07
N GLN A 5 -23.18 5.58 18.56
CA GLN A 5 -24.07 4.90 17.62
C GLN A 5 -24.98 3.92 18.37
N LYS A 6 -26.25 3.82 17.94
CA LYS A 6 -27.22 2.85 18.46
C LYS A 6 -27.55 1.79 17.41
N LYS A 7 -28.29 0.76 17.82
CA LYS A 7 -28.92 -0.21 16.91
C LYS A 7 -29.61 0.54 15.76
N ASN A 8 -29.42 0.04 14.53
CA ASN A 8 -29.85 0.64 13.25
C ASN A 8 -29.01 1.84 12.80
N ASP A 9 -27.72 1.85 13.14
CA ASP A 9 -26.73 2.80 12.61
C ASP A 9 -27.07 4.28 12.76
N ALA A 10 -27.88 4.59 13.76
CA ALA A 10 -28.25 5.96 14.08
C ALA A 10 -27.19 6.58 15.00
N LEU A 11 -26.64 7.71 14.57
CA LEU A 11 -25.62 8.47 15.29
C LEU A 11 -26.28 9.54 16.17
N TYR A 12 -25.83 9.63 17.42
CA TYR A 12 -26.36 10.56 18.41
C TYR A 12 -25.26 11.36 19.10
N ALA A 13 -25.61 12.58 19.50
CA ALA A 13 -24.86 13.40 20.45
C ALA A 13 -25.65 13.55 21.76
N TRP A 14 -24.97 13.44 22.89
CA TRP A 14 -25.54 13.65 24.23
C TRP A 14 -24.71 14.66 25.03
N ASP A 15 -25.38 15.70 25.53
CA ASP A 15 -24.76 16.79 26.30
C ASP A 15 -24.82 16.57 27.83
N GLY A 16 -25.33 15.43 28.28
CA GLY A 16 -25.60 15.12 29.68
C GLY A 16 -27.06 15.35 30.09
N LYS A 17 -27.86 16.02 29.26
CA LYS A 17 -29.29 16.32 29.50
C LYS A 17 -30.17 15.85 28.34
N GLU A 18 -29.88 16.31 27.13
CA GLU A 18 -30.64 16.02 25.92
C GLU A 18 -29.84 15.11 24.97
N LYS A 19 -30.54 14.14 24.36
CA LYS A 19 -30.01 13.36 23.23
C LYS A 19 -30.45 14.03 21.93
N ILE A 20 -29.53 14.20 20.99
CA ILE A 20 -29.76 14.77 19.67
C ILE A 20 -29.38 13.70 18.65
N LYS A 21 -30.32 13.36 17.75
CA LYS A 21 -30.00 12.49 16.61
C LYS A 21 -29.25 13.33 15.58
N LEU A 22 -28.06 12.89 15.18
CA LEU A 22 -27.27 13.53 14.13
C LEU A 22 -27.67 12.99 12.76
N ASP A 23 -27.75 11.67 12.63
CA ASP A 23 -28.13 11.02 11.38
C ASP A 23 -28.65 9.58 11.56
N SER A 24 -29.07 8.98 10.46
CA SER A 24 -29.36 7.53 10.35
C SER A 24 -28.40 6.90 9.34
N ASP A 25 -28.30 5.57 9.38
CA ASP A 25 -27.56 4.79 8.38
C ASP A 25 -26.07 5.21 8.28
N VAL A 26 -25.48 5.54 9.43
CA VAL A 26 -24.08 5.95 9.54
C VAL A 26 -23.19 4.72 9.50
N ALA A 27 -22.39 4.59 8.45
CA ALA A 27 -21.45 3.50 8.30
C ALA A 27 -20.23 3.68 9.23
N TYR A 28 -19.76 4.92 9.38
CA TYR A 28 -18.54 5.24 10.10
C TYR A 28 -18.58 6.67 10.65
N TYR A 29 -17.89 6.93 11.78
CA TYR A 29 -17.72 8.27 12.33
C TYR A 29 -16.40 8.45 13.08
N LYS A 30 -15.90 9.69 13.10
CA LYS A 30 -14.80 10.14 13.97
C LYS A 30 -15.24 11.35 14.79
N VAL A 31 -14.69 11.46 16.00
CA VAL A 31 -14.92 12.59 16.90
C VAL A 31 -13.61 13.35 17.08
N ALA A 32 -13.68 14.66 16.95
CA ALA A 32 -12.54 15.54 17.19
C ALA A 32 -12.05 15.40 18.63
N LYS A 33 -10.72 15.47 18.82
CA LYS A 33 -10.08 15.32 20.14
C LYS A 33 -10.58 16.37 21.12
N GLU A 34 -10.77 17.59 20.63
CA GLU A 34 -11.28 18.71 21.39
C GLU A 34 -12.53 19.31 20.73
N GLY A 35 -13.38 19.92 21.55
CA GLY A 35 -14.52 20.67 21.01
C GLY A 35 -15.58 19.81 20.32
N GLY A 36 -15.56 18.48 20.44
CA GLY A 36 -16.67 17.56 20.15
C GLY A 36 -17.25 17.61 18.73
N ALA A 37 -16.51 18.14 17.75
CA ALA A 37 -16.92 18.07 16.36
C ALA A 37 -16.95 16.62 15.88
N VAL A 38 -17.78 16.33 14.90
CA VAL A 38 -17.97 14.98 14.39
C VAL A 38 -17.96 15.01 12.87
N ILE A 39 -17.26 14.05 12.27
CA ILE A 39 -17.44 13.66 10.88
C ILE A 39 -18.06 12.27 10.81
N TRP A 40 -18.86 12.02 9.78
CA TRP A 40 -19.45 10.71 9.56
C TRP A 40 -19.73 10.45 8.09
N GLU A 41 -19.81 9.17 7.75
CA GLU A 41 -20.07 8.66 6.42
C GLU A 41 -21.42 7.96 6.37
N ILE A 42 -22.16 8.21 5.29
CA ILE A 42 -23.37 7.48 4.93
C ILE A 42 -23.12 6.82 3.59
N GLN A 43 -23.39 5.52 3.50
CA GLN A 43 -23.22 4.76 2.27
C GLN A 43 -24.15 5.27 1.16
N ASP A 44 -23.61 5.37 -0.05
CA ASP A 44 -24.28 5.82 -1.27
C ASP A 44 -23.83 4.94 -2.44
N GLY A 45 -24.41 3.74 -2.53
CA GLY A 45 -23.93 2.70 -3.46
C GLY A 45 -22.63 2.06 -2.95
N GLU A 46 -21.60 2.07 -3.79
CA GLU A 46 -20.25 1.59 -3.46
C GLU A 46 -19.38 2.66 -2.80
N GLU A 47 -19.86 3.90 -2.73
CA GLU A 47 -19.13 5.05 -2.19
C GLU A 47 -19.86 5.65 -0.98
N TYR A 48 -19.35 6.76 -0.47
CA TYR A 48 -19.87 7.44 0.72
C TYR A 48 -20.15 8.93 0.49
N LYS A 49 -21.11 9.43 1.28
CA LYS A 49 -21.34 10.86 1.52
C LYS A 49 -20.69 11.23 2.85
N LEU A 50 -19.78 12.20 2.83
CA LEU A 50 -19.08 12.68 4.01
C LEU A 50 -19.74 13.93 4.57
N TYR A 51 -19.99 13.92 5.88
CA TYR A 51 -20.62 15.03 6.60
C TYR A 51 -19.78 15.49 7.79
N TYR A 52 -20.02 16.73 8.23
CA TYR A 52 -19.37 17.37 9.37
C TYR A 52 -20.37 18.18 10.19
N GLN A 53 -20.19 18.19 11.52
CA GLN A 53 -20.93 19.06 12.43
C GLN A 53 -20.13 19.42 13.70
N LYS A 54 -20.20 20.69 14.13
CA LYS A 54 -19.70 21.14 15.46
C LYS A 54 -20.79 21.02 16.55
N PRO A 55 -20.44 20.80 17.82
CA PRO A 55 -21.38 20.90 18.94
C PRO A 55 -21.98 22.29 19.07
N GLY A 56 -23.14 22.37 19.71
CA GLY A 56 -23.70 23.63 20.20
C GLY A 56 -24.48 24.43 19.15
N LYS A 57 -24.27 24.18 17.85
CA LYS A 57 -25.20 24.59 16.81
C LYS A 57 -26.17 23.45 16.52
N LYS A 58 -27.35 23.48 17.13
CA LYS A 58 -28.48 22.62 16.68
C LYS A 58 -28.71 22.92 15.18
N GLY A 59 -28.30 22.02 14.29
CA GLY A 59 -28.82 21.96 12.91
C GLY A 59 -27.89 22.30 11.74
N GLU A 60 -26.66 22.76 11.91
CA GLU A 60 -25.77 22.98 10.75
C GLU A 60 -24.96 21.72 10.41
N LYS A 61 -25.67 20.67 9.98
CA LYS A 61 -25.06 19.52 9.28
C LYS A 61 -24.50 20.03 7.95
N LYS A 62 -23.18 19.92 7.76
CA LYS A 62 -22.51 20.29 6.51
C LYS A 62 -22.15 19.04 5.73
N LYS A 63 -22.59 18.95 4.48
CA LYS A 63 -22.04 17.96 3.53
C LYS A 63 -20.66 18.46 3.07
N LEU A 64 -19.63 17.64 3.24
CA LEU A 64 -18.28 17.93 2.78
C LEU A 64 -18.07 17.43 1.35
N GLU A 65 -18.45 16.18 1.08
CA GLU A 65 -18.24 15.55 -0.22
C GLU A 65 -19.23 14.38 -0.44
N SER A 66 -19.39 13.97 -1.69
CA SER A 66 -20.01 12.70 -2.12
C SER A 66 -19.13 11.96 -3.09
N GLY A 67 -19.32 10.66 -3.18
CA GLY A 67 -18.45 9.78 -3.94
C GLY A 67 -17.07 9.68 -3.30
N VAL A 68 -17.05 9.66 -1.97
CA VAL A 68 -15.83 9.39 -1.21
C VAL A 68 -15.67 7.88 -1.18
N SER A 69 -14.54 7.38 -1.66
CA SER A 69 -14.19 5.96 -1.56
C SER A 69 -13.62 5.66 -0.18
N GLU A 70 -12.78 6.56 0.34
CA GLU A 70 -12.12 6.39 1.63
C GLU A 70 -11.74 7.74 2.28
N ILE A 71 -11.83 7.83 3.61
CA ILE A 71 -11.12 8.85 4.40
C ILE A 71 -9.72 8.36 4.72
N LEU A 72 -8.73 8.93 4.03
CA LEU A 72 -7.33 8.61 4.15
C LEU A 72 -6.73 9.09 5.49
N ASP A 73 -6.95 10.36 5.85
CA ASP A 73 -6.47 10.91 7.13
C ASP A 73 -7.28 12.12 7.58
N THR A 74 -7.25 12.41 8.88
CA THR A 74 -7.83 13.60 9.48
C THR A 74 -6.97 14.14 10.60
N ASN A 75 -6.87 15.47 10.72
CA ASN A 75 -6.32 16.09 11.93
C ASN A 75 -7.35 16.20 13.08
N ASP A 76 -6.86 16.53 14.28
CA ASP A 76 -7.62 16.51 15.55
C ASP A 76 -8.91 17.35 15.57
N ASP A 77 -8.98 18.43 14.78
CA ASP A 77 -10.13 19.35 14.70
C ASP A 77 -10.90 19.26 13.36
N PHE A 78 -10.51 18.32 12.51
CA PHE A 78 -11.00 18.11 11.16
C PHE A 78 -10.81 19.29 10.20
N SER A 79 -9.98 20.28 10.52
CA SER A 79 -9.65 21.38 9.59
C SER A 79 -8.85 20.89 8.39
N ARG A 80 -8.25 19.70 8.50
CA ARG A 80 -7.58 18.96 7.42
C ARG A 80 -8.21 17.58 7.33
N ILE A 81 -8.82 17.28 6.18
CA ILE A 81 -9.36 15.95 5.86
C ILE A 81 -8.79 15.54 4.50
N ILE A 82 -8.17 14.37 4.43
CA ILE A 82 -7.65 13.80 3.19
C ILE A 82 -8.58 12.66 2.78
N ILE A 83 -9.04 12.67 1.54
CA ILE A 83 -9.97 11.67 1.00
C ILE A 83 -9.47 11.09 -0.32
N LEU A 84 -9.83 9.84 -0.59
CA LEU A 84 -9.77 9.22 -1.90
C LEU A 84 -11.14 9.31 -2.57
N LYS A 85 -11.17 9.77 -3.81
CA LYS A 85 -12.38 9.90 -4.63
C LYS A 85 -12.00 9.87 -6.11
N ASN A 86 -12.70 9.07 -6.92
CA ASN A 86 -12.49 8.98 -8.36
C ASN A 86 -10.99 8.85 -8.72
N ASP A 87 -10.31 7.89 -8.10
CA ASP A 87 -8.88 7.60 -8.30
C ASP A 87 -7.97 8.80 -8.08
N ALA A 88 -8.38 9.71 -7.19
CA ALA A 88 -7.66 10.92 -6.87
C ALA A 88 -7.73 11.25 -5.38
N VAL A 89 -6.60 11.75 -4.87
CA VAL A 89 -6.48 12.23 -3.49
C VAL A 89 -6.83 13.71 -3.44
N TYR A 90 -7.72 14.07 -2.53
CA TYR A 90 -8.10 15.45 -2.28
C TYR A 90 -7.86 15.85 -0.82
N LEU A 91 -7.43 17.09 -0.65
CA LEU A 91 -7.37 17.80 0.63
C LEU A 91 -8.61 18.66 0.78
N ILE A 92 -9.37 18.47 1.85
CA ILE A 92 -10.44 19.38 2.27
C ILE A 92 -9.93 20.23 3.44
N GLU A 93 -9.81 21.53 3.20
CA GLU A 93 -9.35 22.50 4.18
C GLU A 93 -10.52 23.27 4.80
N LYS A 94 -10.45 23.46 6.12
CA LYS A 94 -11.44 24.22 6.92
C LYS A 94 -12.87 23.77 6.61
N GLN A 95 -13.02 22.46 6.39
CA GLN A 95 -14.27 21.80 6.04
C GLN A 95 -14.96 22.38 4.79
N GLY A 96 -14.24 22.95 3.82
CA GLY A 96 -14.87 23.63 2.69
C GLY A 96 -14.04 23.63 1.41
N GLU A 97 -12.89 24.29 1.42
CA GLU A 97 -12.04 24.38 0.23
C GLU A 97 -11.47 22.99 -0.09
N LYS A 98 -11.44 22.63 -1.37
CA LYS A 98 -10.98 21.32 -1.82
C LYS A 98 -9.89 21.48 -2.87
N VAL A 99 -8.75 20.83 -2.63
CA VAL A 99 -7.59 20.84 -3.51
C VAL A 99 -7.28 19.40 -3.93
N LYS A 100 -7.12 19.16 -5.24
CA LYS A 100 -6.63 17.87 -5.76
C LYS A 100 -5.13 17.80 -5.52
N LEU A 101 -4.65 16.74 -4.87
CA LEU A 101 -3.23 16.52 -4.60
C LEU A 101 -2.59 15.63 -5.68
N ALA A 102 -3.25 14.51 -6.00
CA ALA A 102 -2.79 13.55 -7.00
C ALA A 102 -3.98 12.85 -7.67
N GLY A 103 -3.76 12.19 -8.79
CA GLY A 103 -4.76 11.45 -9.57
C GLY A 103 -4.16 10.24 -10.26
N ASP A 104 -5.03 9.44 -10.86
CA ASP A 104 -4.71 8.17 -11.53
C ASP A 104 -4.17 7.15 -10.51
N ILE A 105 -4.82 7.09 -9.34
CA ILE A 105 -4.40 6.33 -8.17
C ILE A 105 -5.20 5.04 -8.07
N LEU A 106 -4.48 3.92 -8.03
CA LEU A 106 -5.04 2.62 -7.66
C LEU A 106 -5.10 2.43 -6.14
N ASP A 107 -4.05 2.85 -5.44
CA ASP A 107 -3.89 2.56 -4.01
C ASP A 107 -2.92 3.56 -3.36
N VAL A 108 -3.23 4.04 -2.16
CA VAL A 108 -2.42 5.00 -1.40
C VAL A 108 -1.65 4.27 -0.30
N LYS A 109 -0.35 4.50 -0.22
CA LYS A 109 0.58 3.84 0.73
C LYS A 109 1.37 4.84 1.55
N GLY A 110 1.81 4.40 2.72
CA GLY A 110 2.83 5.06 3.56
C GLY A 110 2.55 6.53 3.88
N MET A 111 1.29 6.95 3.95
CA MET A 111 0.93 8.35 4.15
C MET A 111 1.45 8.90 5.48
N ASN A 112 2.09 10.06 5.39
CA ASN A 112 2.44 10.94 6.49
C ASN A 112 1.70 12.26 6.30
N ALA A 113 0.59 12.39 7.02
CA ALA A 113 -0.38 13.43 6.80
C ALA A 113 0.00 14.80 7.39
N ASP A 114 0.96 14.84 8.32
CA ASP A 114 1.50 16.09 8.86
C ASP A 114 2.30 16.85 7.79
N ASP A 115 3.05 16.11 6.98
CA ASP A 115 3.85 16.66 5.87
C ASP A 115 3.11 16.62 4.52
N LEU A 116 1.88 16.09 4.49
CA LEU A 116 1.11 15.82 3.26
C LEU A 116 1.89 14.99 2.23
N THR A 117 2.65 14.02 2.71
CA THR A 117 3.43 13.12 1.86
C THR A 117 2.83 11.73 1.86
N PHE A 118 2.88 11.06 0.72
CA PHE A 118 2.39 9.69 0.57
C PHE A 118 3.00 9.04 -0.67
N TYR A 119 2.96 7.72 -0.71
CA TYR A 119 3.20 6.95 -1.91
C TYR A 119 1.87 6.52 -2.51
N TYR A 120 1.87 6.23 -3.79
CA TYR A 120 0.71 5.61 -4.41
C TYR A 120 1.12 4.78 -5.62
N THR A 121 0.32 3.76 -5.92
CA THR A 121 0.47 3.00 -7.16
C THR A 121 -0.51 3.49 -8.23
N ALA A 122 -0.08 3.46 -9.48
CA ALA A 122 -0.89 3.71 -10.67
C ALA A 122 -0.77 2.52 -11.63
N GLU A 123 -1.71 2.40 -12.58
CA GLU A 123 -1.54 1.47 -13.69
C GLU A 123 -0.31 1.86 -14.50
N ALA A 124 0.40 0.87 -15.04
CA ALA A 124 1.44 1.14 -16.01
C ALA A 124 0.80 1.61 -17.33
N ASP A 125 1.31 2.72 -17.88
CA ASP A 125 0.77 3.29 -19.13
C ASP A 125 1.00 2.38 -20.36
N GLN A 126 1.89 1.38 -20.26
CA GLN A 126 2.30 0.55 -21.37
C GLN A 126 1.57 -0.82 -21.36
N ILE A 127 0.63 -0.98 -22.28
CA ILE A 127 0.03 -2.28 -22.59
C ILE A 127 1.00 -3.05 -23.49
N MET A 128 1.55 -4.15 -22.97
CA MET A 128 2.39 -5.07 -23.73
C MET A 128 1.54 -6.21 -24.30
N THR A 129 1.93 -6.71 -25.48
CA THR A 129 1.32 -7.90 -26.09
C THR A 129 2.28 -9.07 -26.07
N ALA A 130 1.78 -10.30 -26.23
CA ALA A 130 2.64 -11.48 -26.29
C ALA A 130 3.64 -11.40 -27.46
N ALA A 131 3.30 -10.68 -28.54
CA ALA A 131 4.20 -10.44 -29.66
C ALA A 131 5.45 -9.62 -29.28
N ASP A 132 5.37 -8.75 -28.27
CA ASP A 132 6.50 -7.92 -27.84
C ASP A 132 7.63 -8.76 -27.24
N TYR A 133 7.30 -9.92 -26.68
CA TYR A 133 8.21 -10.88 -26.06
C TYR A 133 8.67 -11.99 -27.03
N VAL A 134 8.31 -11.93 -28.30
CA VAL A 134 8.65 -12.96 -29.29
C VAL A 134 9.50 -12.41 -30.43
N ALA A 135 10.56 -13.12 -30.77
CA ALA A 135 11.34 -12.92 -31.99
C ALA A 135 10.80 -13.84 -33.09
N ASP A 136 10.33 -13.26 -34.20
CA ASP A 136 9.83 -14.02 -35.36
C ASP A 136 11.00 -14.55 -36.19
N ASP A 137 11.34 -15.81 -35.98
CA ASP A 137 12.43 -16.51 -36.66
C ASP A 137 11.94 -17.49 -37.74
N VAL A 138 10.67 -17.41 -38.13
CA VAL A 138 10.02 -18.35 -39.04
C VAL A 138 9.65 -17.68 -40.36
N GLY A 139 10.21 -18.20 -41.47
CA GLY A 139 9.89 -17.71 -42.81
C GLY A 139 8.42 -17.96 -43.21
N GLN A 140 7.86 -17.06 -44.03
CA GLN A 140 6.48 -17.13 -44.51
C GLN A 140 6.17 -18.38 -45.35
N ASP A 141 7.17 -18.95 -46.03
CA ASP A 141 7.02 -20.14 -46.90
C ASP A 141 7.25 -21.48 -46.16
N THR A 142 7.17 -21.46 -44.83
CA THR A 142 7.31 -22.68 -44.01
C THR A 142 6.14 -23.63 -44.26
N TYR A 143 6.38 -24.94 -44.23
CA TYR A 143 5.36 -25.99 -44.42
C TYR A 143 4.12 -25.83 -43.50
N ASP A 144 4.30 -25.20 -42.34
CA ASP A 144 3.27 -24.96 -41.32
C ASP A 144 2.85 -23.47 -41.22
N SER A 145 2.93 -22.73 -42.34
CA SER A 145 2.66 -21.29 -42.40
C SER A 145 1.30 -20.89 -41.82
N TYR A 146 0.26 -21.70 -42.05
CA TYR A 146 -1.08 -21.46 -41.49
C TYR A 146 -1.09 -21.40 -39.96
N ARG A 147 -0.37 -22.32 -39.28
CA ARG A 147 -0.28 -22.32 -37.82
C ARG A 147 0.43 -21.05 -37.33
N TYR A 148 1.57 -20.72 -37.92
CA TYR A 148 2.35 -19.55 -37.52
C TYR A 148 1.61 -18.24 -37.80
N ASP A 149 0.84 -18.13 -38.87
CA ASP A 149 0.02 -16.95 -39.15
C ASP A 149 -1.11 -16.80 -38.12
N SER A 150 -1.74 -17.91 -37.72
CA SER A 150 -2.71 -17.90 -36.63
C SER A 150 -2.07 -17.50 -35.30
N LEU A 151 -0.88 -18.01 -35.00
CA LEU A 151 -0.15 -17.68 -33.78
C LEU A 151 0.28 -16.21 -33.75
N ARG A 152 0.82 -15.66 -34.85
CA ARG A 152 1.15 -14.23 -34.98
C ARG A 152 -0.05 -13.33 -34.69
N LYS A 153 -1.24 -13.75 -35.12
CA LYS A 153 -2.48 -13.01 -34.84
C LYS A 153 -2.80 -13.05 -33.34
N ASP A 154 -2.83 -14.24 -32.74
CA ASP A 154 -3.11 -14.42 -31.31
C ASP A 154 -2.10 -13.64 -30.45
N LEU A 155 -0.80 -13.69 -30.80
CA LEU A 155 0.25 -12.96 -30.08
C LEU A 155 0.05 -11.43 -30.08
N ARG A 156 -0.49 -10.85 -31.17
CA ARG A 156 -0.75 -9.40 -31.28
C ARG A 156 -2.03 -8.98 -30.58
N GLU A 157 -3.01 -9.87 -30.47
CA GLU A 157 -4.28 -9.61 -29.82
C GLU A 157 -4.23 -9.93 -28.31
N ARG A 158 -3.24 -10.73 -27.87
CA ARG A 158 -3.07 -11.10 -26.47
C ARG A 158 -2.27 -10.06 -25.70
N GLU A 159 -2.96 -9.28 -24.88
CA GLU A 159 -2.34 -8.42 -23.87
C GLU A 159 -1.71 -9.26 -22.76
N ILE A 160 -0.48 -8.92 -22.38
CA ILE A 160 0.23 -9.50 -21.25
C ILE A 160 0.03 -8.57 -20.06
N GLN A 161 -0.75 -9.02 -19.09
CA GLN A 161 -0.80 -8.39 -17.78
C GLN A 161 0.42 -8.86 -17.00
N ASP A 162 1.53 -8.14 -17.15
CA ASP A 162 2.73 -8.41 -16.35
C ASP A 162 2.50 -8.08 -14.86
N GLY A 163 1.39 -7.43 -14.49
CA GLY A 163 1.00 -7.19 -13.10
C GLY A 163 1.92 -6.24 -12.35
N THR A 164 2.84 -5.58 -13.04
CA THR A 164 3.65 -4.50 -12.47
C THR A 164 2.87 -3.19 -12.46
N LYS A 165 3.22 -2.31 -11.53
CA LYS A 165 2.59 -1.01 -11.32
C LYS A 165 3.63 0.09 -11.29
N GLU A 166 3.20 1.29 -11.63
CA GLU A 166 3.99 2.48 -11.32
C GLU A 166 3.82 2.85 -9.86
N LEU A 167 4.92 3.22 -9.22
CA LEU A 167 4.99 3.72 -7.86
C LEU A 167 5.45 5.16 -7.89
N TYR A 168 4.65 6.04 -7.30
CA TYR A 168 4.95 7.46 -7.17
C TYR A 168 5.09 7.86 -5.70
N TYR A 169 5.91 8.89 -5.46
CA TYR A 169 5.97 9.63 -4.21
C TYR A 169 5.42 11.04 -4.42
N PHE A 170 4.45 11.45 -3.62
CA PHE A 170 3.98 12.83 -3.55
C PHE A 170 4.66 13.54 -2.38
N ASN A 171 5.41 14.61 -2.67
CA ASN A 171 6.22 15.33 -1.68
C ASN A 171 5.47 16.50 -0.99
N GLY A 172 4.14 16.54 -1.10
CA GLY A 172 3.32 17.66 -0.64
C GLY A 172 3.05 18.73 -1.71
N LYS A 173 3.77 18.69 -2.84
CA LYS A 173 3.62 19.66 -3.94
C LYS A 173 3.51 19.00 -5.30
N GLU A 174 4.38 18.03 -5.58
CA GLU A 174 4.44 17.35 -6.87
C GLU A 174 4.68 15.85 -6.69
N LYS A 175 4.36 15.10 -7.76
CA LYS A 175 4.64 13.67 -7.85
C LYS A 175 6.02 13.42 -8.42
N GLN A 176 6.70 12.40 -7.92
CA GLN A 176 7.95 11.85 -8.42
C GLN A 176 7.73 10.37 -8.73
N LEU A 177 8.10 9.91 -9.93
CA LEU A 177 8.13 8.47 -10.24
C LEU A 177 9.31 7.83 -9.49
N ILE A 178 9.02 6.73 -8.79
CA ILE A 178 10.02 5.95 -8.03
C ILE A 178 10.44 4.72 -8.80
N SER A 179 9.46 3.95 -9.28
CA SER A 179 9.67 2.75 -10.09
C SER A 179 8.43 2.53 -10.95
N ASN A 180 8.61 2.00 -12.15
CA ASN A 180 7.53 1.63 -13.06
C ASN A 180 7.27 0.12 -13.12
N ARG A 181 7.93 -0.66 -12.26
CA ARG A 181 7.96 -2.14 -12.33
C ARG A 181 7.63 -2.79 -10.99
N VAL A 182 6.88 -2.10 -10.14
CA VAL A 182 6.56 -2.60 -8.80
C VAL A 182 5.58 -3.75 -8.91
N LYS A 183 6.00 -4.94 -8.49
CA LYS A 183 5.17 -6.15 -8.47
C LYS A 183 4.45 -6.32 -7.13
N GLN A 184 5.11 -5.91 -6.05
CA GLN A 184 4.63 -6.16 -4.69
C GLN A 184 5.00 -5.02 -3.74
N ILE A 185 4.08 -4.69 -2.83
CA ILE A 185 4.38 -3.89 -1.63
C ILE A 185 4.49 -4.85 -0.46
N ASN A 186 5.69 -5.01 0.11
CA ASN A 186 5.96 -5.91 1.23
C ASN A 186 5.63 -5.26 2.57
N PHE A 187 5.89 -3.95 2.68
CA PHE A 187 5.64 -3.19 3.88
C PHE A 187 5.34 -1.74 3.54
N SER A 188 4.39 -1.13 4.23
CA SER A 188 4.07 0.30 4.14
C SER A 188 3.74 0.83 5.54
N GLY A 189 4.56 1.76 6.04
CA GLY A 189 4.33 2.48 7.29
C GLY A 189 4.49 3.99 7.08
N GLN A 190 4.10 4.79 8.08
CA GLN A 190 4.13 6.27 7.98
C GLN A 190 5.46 6.80 7.42
N GLY A 191 5.46 7.23 6.14
CA GLY A 191 6.61 7.81 5.45
C GLY A 191 7.64 6.83 4.87
N VAL A 192 7.49 5.52 5.04
CA VAL A 192 8.48 4.52 4.61
C VAL A 192 7.81 3.26 4.05
N MET A 193 8.43 2.64 3.05
CA MET A 193 7.88 1.46 2.38
C MET A 193 9.00 0.51 1.95
N ILE A 194 8.69 -0.79 1.87
CA ILE A 194 9.52 -1.79 1.21
C ILE A 194 8.68 -2.40 0.09
N TYR A 195 9.22 -2.41 -1.12
CA TYR A 195 8.56 -2.94 -2.31
C TYR A 195 9.48 -3.91 -3.05
N GLY A 196 8.90 -4.82 -3.82
CA GLY A 196 9.59 -5.74 -4.69
C GLY A 196 9.32 -5.40 -6.16
N GLN A 197 10.36 -5.49 -6.98
CA GLN A 197 10.27 -5.40 -8.43
C GLN A 197 11.07 -6.56 -9.06
N PRO A 198 10.72 -7.03 -10.27
CA PRO A 198 11.44 -8.12 -10.92
C PRO A 198 12.93 -7.82 -11.07
N GLU A 199 13.78 -8.78 -10.72
CA GLU A 199 15.25 -8.68 -10.85
C GLU A 199 15.68 -8.44 -12.29
N GLU A 200 15.15 -9.22 -13.22
CA GLU A 200 15.45 -9.06 -14.64
C GLU A 200 14.75 -7.80 -15.18
N GLU A 201 15.52 -6.79 -15.58
CA GLU A 201 14.97 -5.59 -16.24
C GLU A 201 14.37 -5.90 -17.61
N ASP A 202 15.10 -6.67 -18.41
CA ASP A 202 14.76 -7.02 -19.78
C ASP A 202 14.52 -8.53 -19.88
N ILE A 203 13.28 -8.92 -20.11
CA ILE A 203 12.92 -10.33 -20.35
C ILE A 203 13.42 -10.73 -21.74
N PRO A 204 14.29 -11.77 -21.87
CA PRO A 204 14.75 -12.23 -23.18
C PRO A 204 13.59 -12.66 -24.07
N LYS A 205 13.67 -12.41 -25.39
CA LYS A 205 12.61 -12.80 -26.31
C LYS A 205 12.62 -14.31 -26.59
N LEU A 206 11.44 -14.93 -26.57
CA LEU A 206 11.23 -16.30 -27.05
C LEU A 206 11.30 -16.35 -28.58
N ARG A 207 11.72 -17.47 -29.13
CA ARG A 207 11.68 -17.68 -30.58
C ARG A 207 10.29 -18.16 -30.99
N LEU A 208 9.72 -17.61 -32.05
CA LEU A 208 8.41 -18.02 -32.54
C LEU A 208 8.36 -19.53 -32.86
N SER A 209 9.47 -20.09 -33.34
CA SER A 209 9.61 -21.52 -33.63
C SER A 209 9.57 -22.43 -32.39
N GLU A 210 9.74 -21.88 -31.18
CA GLU A 210 9.82 -22.63 -29.91
C GLU A 210 8.50 -22.60 -29.12
N ILE A 211 7.51 -21.83 -29.57
CA ILE A 211 6.21 -21.66 -28.92
C ILE A 211 5.05 -22.18 -29.77
N TYR A 212 3.98 -22.59 -29.08
CA TYR A 212 2.77 -23.14 -29.68
C TYR A 212 1.59 -22.18 -29.54
N THR A 213 1.51 -21.41 -28.47
CA THR A 213 0.39 -20.53 -28.12
C THR A 213 0.86 -19.22 -27.50
N ALA A 214 0.00 -18.19 -27.49
CA ALA A 214 0.28 -16.98 -26.71
C ALA A 214 0.36 -17.26 -25.19
N GLY A 215 -0.28 -18.34 -24.70
CA GLY A 215 -0.21 -18.77 -23.30
C GLY A 215 1.19 -19.27 -22.87
N ASP A 216 1.99 -19.76 -23.82
CA ASP A 216 3.39 -20.12 -23.54
C ASP A 216 4.20 -18.86 -23.20
N VAL A 217 3.92 -17.76 -23.90
CA VAL A 217 4.55 -16.46 -23.66
C VAL A 217 4.08 -15.85 -22.34
N GLU A 218 2.77 -15.92 -22.03
CA GLU A 218 2.24 -15.47 -20.73
C GLU A 218 2.92 -16.19 -19.55
N SER A 219 3.08 -17.50 -19.66
CA SER A 219 3.70 -18.31 -18.60
C SER A 219 5.17 -17.95 -18.44
N TYR A 220 5.89 -17.81 -19.56
CA TYR A 220 7.29 -17.40 -19.57
C TYR A 220 7.52 -16.01 -18.98
N VAL A 221 6.72 -15.01 -19.35
CA VAL A 221 6.85 -13.64 -18.81
C VAL A 221 6.58 -13.63 -17.31
N ARG A 222 5.59 -14.42 -16.84
CA ARG A 222 5.32 -14.54 -15.41
C ARG A 222 6.52 -15.15 -14.67
N GLU A 223 7.04 -16.28 -15.15
CA GLU A 223 8.17 -16.99 -14.54
C GLU A 223 9.44 -16.13 -14.51
N ALA A 224 9.73 -15.38 -15.59
CA ALA A 224 10.86 -14.46 -15.64
C ALA A 224 10.77 -13.28 -14.65
N GLN A 225 9.61 -13.09 -14.01
CA GLN A 225 9.35 -12.02 -13.06
C GLN A 225 9.04 -12.52 -11.64
N ASP A 226 9.19 -13.82 -11.38
CA ASP A 226 8.91 -14.40 -10.06
C ASP A 226 9.98 -14.02 -9.03
N ASP A 227 11.23 -13.85 -9.47
CA ASP A 227 12.33 -13.38 -8.62
C ASP A 227 12.28 -11.85 -8.46
N LEU A 228 12.20 -11.40 -7.20
CA LEU A 228 12.01 -9.99 -6.86
C LEU A 228 13.20 -9.46 -6.06
N GLU A 229 13.79 -8.37 -6.54
CA GLU A 229 14.70 -7.56 -5.74
C GLU A 229 13.90 -6.62 -4.82
N LEU A 230 14.27 -6.57 -3.54
CA LEU A 230 13.63 -5.73 -2.54
C LEU A 230 14.26 -4.34 -2.49
N TYR A 231 13.41 -3.32 -2.39
CA TYR A 231 13.82 -1.92 -2.29
C TYR A 231 13.20 -1.26 -1.07
N LEU A 232 14.02 -0.50 -0.33
CA LEU A 232 13.57 0.43 0.70
C LEU A 232 13.36 1.80 0.08
N ILE A 233 12.23 2.44 0.40
CA ILE A 233 11.99 3.85 0.10
C ILE A 233 11.56 4.62 1.34
N ALA A 234 12.18 5.78 1.55
CA ALA A 234 11.72 6.78 2.51
C ALA A 234 11.86 8.19 1.90
N GLY A 235 10.75 8.93 1.86
CA GLY A 235 10.66 10.12 1.02
C GLY A 235 10.80 9.77 -0.47
N GLY A 236 11.53 10.59 -1.22
CA GLY A 236 11.81 10.34 -2.64
C GLY A 236 13.07 9.52 -2.92
N GLU A 237 13.73 8.97 -1.89
CA GLU A 237 14.97 8.19 -2.00
C GLU A 237 14.67 6.70 -1.90
N SER A 238 15.06 5.94 -2.93
CA SER A 238 14.92 4.48 -2.99
C SER A 238 16.28 3.80 -3.10
N LYS A 239 16.43 2.62 -2.48
CA LYS A 239 17.67 1.82 -2.51
C LYS A 239 17.35 0.33 -2.43
N ALA A 240 18.02 -0.47 -3.25
CA ALA A 240 18.00 -1.93 -3.14
C ALA A 240 18.49 -2.40 -1.77
N LEU A 241 17.82 -3.41 -1.23
CA LEU A 241 18.15 -4.08 0.01
C LEU A 241 18.87 -5.38 -0.29
N ASN A 242 19.97 -5.63 0.42
CA ASN A 242 20.64 -6.93 0.39
C ASN A 242 19.97 -7.86 1.41
N ALA A 243 18.79 -8.34 1.05
CA ALA A 243 17.99 -9.28 1.83
C ALA A 243 17.20 -10.21 0.91
N ASP A 244 17.12 -11.48 1.25
CA ASP A 244 16.49 -12.51 0.40
C ASP A 244 14.96 -12.45 0.50
N SER A 245 14.43 -12.50 1.73
CA SER A 245 12.98 -12.42 1.98
C SER A 245 12.73 -11.73 3.30
N LEU A 246 11.97 -10.64 3.27
CA LEU A 246 11.60 -9.88 4.46
C LEU A 246 10.11 -10.02 4.73
N GLN A 247 9.79 -10.32 5.97
CA GLN A 247 8.43 -10.55 6.41
C GLN A 247 8.20 -9.95 7.79
N ARG A 248 6.93 -9.89 8.22
CA ARG A 248 6.52 -9.50 9.59
C ARG A 248 7.20 -8.20 10.05
N PHE A 249 6.62 -7.07 9.68
CA PHE A 249 7.25 -5.77 9.88
C PHE A 249 6.74 -5.02 11.10
N LYS A 250 7.62 -4.27 11.77
CA LYS A 250 7.26 -3.23 12.75
C LYS A 250 8.05 -1.96 12.47
N ASN A 251 7.37 -0.81 12.43
CA ASN A 251 7.99 0.48 12.15
C ASN A 251 8.27 1.26 13.44
N ASP A 252 9.55 1.49 13.72
CA ASP A 252 9.99 2.44 14.73
C ASP A 252 10.28 3.80 14.06
N LYS A 253 9.21 4.60 13.96
CA LYS A 253 9.25 5.95 13.38
C LYS A 253 10.25 6.86 14.08
N ASP A 254 10.32 6.78 15.39
CA ASP A 254 11.10 7.71 16.20
C ASP A 254 12.59 7.46 16.02
N ASN A 255 13.01 6.19 15.93
CA ASN A 255 14.41 5.81 15.70
C ASN A 255 14.77 5.60 14.23
N LYS A 256 13.79 5.70 13.32
CA LYS A 256 13.94 5.47 11.88
C LYS A 256 14.42 4.06 11.52
N LEU A 257 13.82 3.07 12.17
CA LEU A 257 14.13 1.65 11.99
C LEU A 257 12.88 0.87 11.59
N ILE A 258 13.07 -0.12 10.73
CA ILE A 258 12.08 -1.18 10.51
C ILE A 258 12.66 -2.46 11.12
N TYR A 259 11.88 -3.13 11.95
CA TYR A 259 12.15 -4.50 12.37
C TYR A 259 11.42 -5.44 11.42
N ALA A 260 12.09 -6.51 10.99
CA ALA A 260 11.54 -7.53 10.12
C ALA A 260 12.12 -8.91 10.48
N LEU A 261 11.47 -9.97 10.03
CA LEU A 261 12.05 -11.31 10.00
C LEU A 261 12.58 -11.59 8.60
N GLU A 262 13.84 -11.97 8.53
CA GLU A 262 14.51 -12.42 7.31
C GLU A 262 14.55 -13.94 7.25
N GLY A 263 14.02 -14.50 6.16
CA GLY A 263 13.92 -15.95 5.95
C GLY A 263 12.66 -16.36 5.18
N LEU A 264 12.64 -17.62 4.72
CA LEU A 264 11.56 -18.13 3.88
C LEU A 264 10.27 -18.40 4.67
N ASN A 265 9.14 -18.50 3.95
CA ASN A 265 7.82 -18.72 4.58
C ASN A 265 7.68 -20.07 5.29
N ASP A 266 8.38 -21.09 4.81
CA ASP A 266 8.35 -22.47 5.32
C ASP A 266 9.38 -22.73 6.43
N GLU A 267 10.24 -21.75 6.72
CA GLU A 267 11.13 -21.80 7.88
C GLU A 267 10.34 -21.52 9.17
N GLU A 268 10.51 -22.41 10.15
CA GLU A 268 9.91 -22.27 11.50
C GLU A 268 10.56 -21.13 12.29
N GLU A 269 11.81 -20.82 11.97
CA GLU A 269 12.70 -19.88 12.66
C GLU A 269 13.39 -18.98 11.64
N ARG A 270 13.48 -17.68 11.95
CA ARG A 270 14.01 -16.65 11.07
C ARG A 270 14.93 -15.69 11.82
N ASP A 271 15.73 -14.95 11.07
CA ASP A 271 16.58 -13.90 11.64
C ASP A 271 15.77 -12.64 11.87
N LEU A 272 15.79 -12.13 13.11
CA LEU A 272 15.28 -10.80 13.40
C LEU A 272 16.31 -9.76 12.95
N VAL A 273 15.93 -8.95 11.96
CA VAL A 273 16.76 -7.90 11.41
C VAL A 273 16.21 -6.50 11.70
N THR A 274 17.11 -5.51 11.66
CA THR A 274 16.75 -4.10 11.54
C THR A 274 17.19 -3.53 10.22
N ILE A 275 16.36 -2.67 9.66
CA ILE A 275 16.62 -1.92 8.42
C ILE A 275 16.57 -0.44 8.77
N ASN A 276 17.65 0.28 8.49
CA ASN A 276 17.76 1.70 8.82
C ASN A 276 17.28 2.57 7.65
N TYR A 277 16.36 3.50 7.90
CA TYR A 277 15.92 4.51 6.91
C TYR A 277 16.26 5.96 7.33
N GLY A 278 17.18 6.09 8.28
CA GLY A 278 17.80 7.35 8.66
C GLY A 278 18.95 7.76 7.74
N LYS A 279 19.36 9.04 7.85
CA LYS A 279 20.46 9.59 7.06
C LYS A 279 21.80 8.91 7.43
N GLY A 280 22.59 8.58 6.43
CA GLY A 280 23.95 8.05 6.57
C GLY A 280 24.05 6.52 6.63
N LYS A 281 22.96 5.82 6.97
CA LYS A 281 22.88 4.34 6.99
C LYS A 281 21.67 3.81 6.24
N PHE A 282 21.14 4.60 5.31
CA PHE A 282 19.93 4.28 4.57
C PHE A 282 20.06 2.94 3.85
N GLY A 283 19.13 2.02 4.11
CA GLY A 283 19.10 0.66 3.57
C GLY A 283 20.14 -0.30 4.16
N GLU A 284 20.86 0.07 5.23
CA GLU A 284 21.70 -0.89 5.94
C GLU A 284 20.84 -1.85 6.77
N ILE A 285 21.18 -3.15 6.70
CA ILE A 285 20.52 -4.23 7.43
C ILE A 285 21.48 -4.78 8.50
N LYS A 286 20.95 -5.09 9.68
CA LYS A 286 21.67 -5.82 10.74
C LYS A 286 20.77 -6.86 11.38
N THR A 287 21.26 -8.09 11.46
CA THR A 287 20.75 -9.12 12.35
C THR A 287 20.91 -8.68 13.81
N ILE A 288 19.82 -8.81 14.57
CA ILE A 288 19.73 -8.48 15.99
C ILE A 288 19.67 -9.78 16.80
N ASP A 289 18.95 -10.76 16.28
CA ASP A 289 18.77 -12.06 16.91
C ASP A 289 18.46 -13.11 15.84
N GLU A 290 18.77 -14.36 16.12
CA GLU A 290 18.53 -15.53 15.28
C GLU A 290 17.42 -16.38 15.91
N ASP A 291 16.87 -17.36 15.21
CA ASP A 291 15.85 -18.30 15.73
C ASP A 291 14.58 -17.62 16.28
N VAL A 292 14.03 -16.66 15.53
CA VAL A 292 12.82 -15.91 15.90
C VAL A 292 11.59 -16.42 15.14
N GLU A 293 10.55 -16.80 15.89
CA GLU A 293 9.30 -17.33 15.34
C GLU A 293 8.38 -16.20 14.84
N ASN A 294 8.18 -15.16 15.68
CA ASN A 294 7.22 -14.08 15.38
C ASN A 294 7.52 -12.77 16.11
N LEU A 295 7.13 -11.65 15.48
CA LEU A 295 7.12 -10.32 16.11
C LEU A 295 5.78 -10.04 16.78
N GLU A 296 5.83 -9.54 18.02
CA GLU A 296 4.64 -9.18 18.78
C GLU A 296 4.33 -7.69 18.68
N ASP A 297 5.15 -6.86 19.33
CA ASP A 297 4.87 -5.45 19.45
C ASP A 297 6.14 -4.61 19.58
N LEU A 298 5.99 -3.31 19.34
CA LEU A 298 7.04 -2.31 19.47
C LEU A 298 6.63 -1.30 20.53
N PHE A 299 7.39 -1.19 21.60
CA PHE A 299 7.13 -0.22 22.66
C PHE A 299 8.41 0.56 23.00
N ASN A 300 8.34 1.88 22.87
CA ASN A 300 9.48 2.79 23.13
C ASN A 300 10.78 2.36 22.41
N GLY A 301 10.65 1.92 21.16
CA GLY A 301 11.75 1.45 20.31
C GLY A 301 12.31 0.06 20.65
N SER A 302 11.80 -0.60 21.68
CA SER A 302 12.08 -2.01 21.96
C SER A 302 11.11 -2.91 21.22
N ILE A 303 11.63 -3.84 20.41
CA ILE A 303 10.85 -4.89 19.78
C ILE A 303 10.65 -6.05 20.75
N TYR A 304 9.44 -6.59 20.79
CA TYR A 304 9.07 -7.78 21.55
C TYR A 304 8.74 -8.90 20.57
N TYR A 305 9.23 -10.11 20.83
CA TYR A 305 9.11 -11.24 19.91
C TYR A 305 9.12 -12.57 20.67
N TYR A 306 8.73 -13.63 19.97
CA TYR A 306 8.79 -15.00 20.48
C TYR A 306 9.92 -15.78 19.83
N LYS A 307 10.53 -16.64 20.64
CA LYS A 307 11.39 -17.73 20.20
C LYS A 307 10.81 -19.01 20.78
N ASP A 308 10.83 -20.10 20.01
CA ASP A 308 10.57 -21.47 20.43
C ASP A 308 9.23 -21.77 21.16
N LEU A 309 8.44 -22.70 20.62
CA LEU A 309 7.34 -23.31 21.34
C LEU A 309 7.88 -24.37 22.29
N THR A 310 7.92 -24.09 23.60
CA THR A 310 8.20 -25.17 24.57
C THR A 310 7.14 -26.27 24.43
N ALA A 311 7.50 -27.54 24.71
CA ALA A 311 6.61 -28.70 24.61
C ALA A 311 5.31 -28.63 25.43
N MET A 312 5.12 -27.57 26.23
CA MET A 312 3.91 -27.27 27.00
C MET A 312 3.05 -26.14 26.40
N GLY A 313 3.40 -25.59 25.23
CA GLY A 313 2.71 -24.47 24.61
C GLY A 313 2.95 -23.12 25.30
N ILE A 314 3.99 -23.02 26.13
CA ILE A 314 4.40 -21.76 26.76
C ILE A 314 5.39 -21.07 25.82
N ARG A 315 5.06 -19.83 25.44
CA ARG A 315 5.94 -18.94 24.68
C ARG A 315 6.68 -18.01 25.62
N GLU A 316 7.98 -17.89 25.44
CA GLU A 316 8.79 -16.89 26.13
C GLU A 316 8.86 -15.60 25.30
N ILE A 317 8.58 -14.46 25.93
CA ILE A 317 8.70 -13.15 25.28
C ILE A 317 10.12 -12.64 25.48
N TYR A 318 10.79 -12.39 24.37
CA TYR A 318 12.09 -11.76 24.30
C TYR A 318 11.94 -10.29 23.93
N THR A 319 12.97 -9.50 24.23
CA THR A 319 13.02 -8.10 23.82
C THR A 319 14.41 -7.73 23.36
N ALA A 320 14.46 -6.95 22.28
CA ALA A 320 15.68 -6.39 21.74
C ALA A 320 15.45 -4.93 21.35
N MET A 321 16.55 -4.22 21.09
CA MET A 321 16.51 -2.85 20.58
C MET A 321 17.59 -2.72 19.52
N GLY A 322 17.19 -2.29 18.32
CA GLY A 322 18.10 -1.98 17.23
C GLY A 322 18.98 -0.80 17.58
N LYS A 323 20.27 -1.03 17.81
CA LYS A 323 21.24 0.05 18.07
C LYS A 323 22.06 0.30 16.81
N TRP A 324 22.02 1.55 16.33
CA TRP A 324 22.69 2.00 15.13
C TRP A 324 23.61 3.18 15.40
#